data_AF-A0A963TJQ8-F1
#
_entry.id   AF-A0A963TJQ8-F1
#
_cell.length_a   1.000
_cell.length_b   1.000
_cell.length_c   1.000
_cell.angle_alpha   90.00
_cell.angle_beta   90.00
_cell.angle_gamma   90.00
#
_symmetry.space_group_name_H-M   'P 1'
#
loop_
_entity.id
_entity.type
_entity.pdbx_description
1 polymer ?
#
loop_
_entity_poly.entity_id
_entity_poly.type
_entity_poly.pdbx_seq_one_letter_code
_entity_poly.pdbx_strand_id
1 'polypeptide(L)' 'AHDPEGLATLAAVLRSARARGAAVILTARDPRALALADHLVLLERGRARACGPVAKVITDLGAMAAEAKVRAARSHAGAA' A
#
# COMPACT_ATOMS: atom_id res chain seq x y z
N ALA A 1 -11.09 -11.25 -10.98
CA ALA A 1 -12.27 -11.79 -10.28
C ALA A 1 -12.14 -11.42 -8.81
N HIS A 2 -13.16 -10.77 -8.26
CA HIS A 2 -13.16 -10.18 -6.93
C HIS A 2 -13.83 -11.18 -5.98
N ASP A 3 -13.06 -12.14 -5.48
CA ASP A 3 -13.54 -13.18 -4.59
C ASP A 3 -13.20 -12.82 -3.12
N PRO A 4 -14.17 -12.30 -2.33
CA PRO A 4 -13.94 -11.99 -0.93
C PRO A 4 -13.66 -13.23 -0.07
N GLU A 5 -14.16 -14.40 -0.47
CA GLU A 5 -13.91 -15.67 0.21
C GLU A 5 -12.45 -16.12 0.00
N GLY A 6 -11.94 -15.94 -1.21
CA GLY A 6 -10.53 -16.13 -1.53
C GLY A 6 -9.59 -15.24 -0.70
N LEU A 7 -9.96 -13.97 -0.49
CA LEU A 7 -9.15 -13.06 0.34
C LEU A 7 -9.17 -13.46 1.83
N ALA A 8 -10.33 -13.89 2.35
CA ALA A 8 -10.45 -14.39 3.72
C ALA A 8 -9.63 -15.67 3.96
N THR A 9 -9.68 -16.59 2.99
CA THR A 9 -8.88 -17.82 3.01
C THR A 9 -7.38 -17.52 2.97
N LEU A 10 -6.96 -16.64 2.05
CA LEU A 10 -5.58 -16.17 1.99
C LEU A 10 -5.14 -15.55 3.32
N ALA A 11 -5.97 -14.70 3.91
CA ALA A 11 -5.69 -14.09 5.21
C ALA A 11 -5.47 -15.12 6.32
N ALA A 12 -6.27 -16.20 6.34
CA ALA A 12 -6.10 -17.28 7.31
C ALA A 12 -4.76 -18.01 7.13
N VAL A 13 -4.38 -18.31 5.89
CA VAL A 13 -3.09 -18.94 5.56
C VAL A 13 -1.91 -18.06 5.99
N LEU A 14 -1.95 -16.77 5.66
CA LEU A 14 -0.90 -15.82 6.00
C LEU A 14 -0.74 -15.65 7.52
N ARG A 15 -1.86 -15.56 8.26
CA ARG A 15 -1.82 -15.51 9.74
C ARG A 15 -1.22 -16.78 10.33
N SER A 16 -1.59 -17.94 9.80
CA SER A 16 -1.02 -19.23 10.24
C SER A 16 0.49 -19.30 10.00
N ALA A 17 0.96 -18.83 8.84
CA ALA A 17 2.39 -18.75 8.53
C ALA A 17 3.12 -17.81 9.49
N ARG A 18 2.57 -16.61 9.74
CA ARG A 18 3.10 -15.65 10.71
C ARG A 18 3.19 -16.24 12.12
N ALA A 19 2.16 -16.94 12.58
CA ALA A 19 2.13 -17.56 13.90
C ALA A 19 3.24 -18.61 14.10
N ARG A 20 3.76 -19.18 13.00
CA ARG A 20 4.92 -20.09 13.00
C ARG A 20 6.27 -19.38 12.86
N GLY A 21 6.29 -18.04 12.91
CA GLY A 21 7.50 -17.25 12.73
C GLY A 21 7.99 -17.12 11.28
N ALA A 22 7.17 -17.49 10.30
CA ALA A 22 7.55 -17.36 8.89
C ALA A 22 7.40 -15.90 8.42
N ALA A 23 8.41 -15.42 7.68
CA ALA A 23 8.30 -14.20 6.89
C ALA A 23 7.55 -14.51 5.58
N VAL A 24 6.57 -13.68 5.22
CA VAL A 24 5.80 -13.84 3.98
C VAL A 24 5.90 -12.58 3.14
N ILE A 25 6.16 -12.75 1.83
CA ILE A 25 6.17 -11.68 0.85
C ILE A 25 4.95 -11.85 -0.05
N LEU A 26 4.11 -10.81 -0.11
CA LEU A 26 2.94 -10.76 -0.98
C LEU A 26 3.09 -9.61 -1.97
N THR A 27 3.05 -9.93 -3.27
CA THR A 27 2.95 -8.93 -4.33
C THR A 27 1.49 -8.82 -4.76
N ALA A 28 0.89 -7.67 -4.52
CA ALA A 28 -0.51 -7.43 -4.83
C ALA A 28 -0.70 -6.06 -5.47
N ARG A 29 -1.64 -5.97 -6.43
CA ARG A 29 -2.14 -4.71 -6.97
C ARG A 29 -3.42 -4.23 -6.26
N ASP A 30 -4.07 -5.13 -5.52
CA ASP A 30 -5.29 -4.83 -4.77
C ASP A 30 -4.93 -4.19 -3.42
N PRO A 31 -5.37 -2.95 -3.14
CA PRO A 31 -5.06 -2.27 -1.89
C PRO A 31 -5.61 -2.98 -0.65
N ARG A 32 -6.62 -3.86 -0.77
CA ARG A 32 -7.15 -4.62 0.36
C ARG A 32 -6.13 -5.61 0.94
N ALA A 33 -5.14 -6.03 0.17
CA ALA A 33 -4.04 -6.84 0.65
C ALA A 33 -3.17 -6.12 1.70
N LEU A 34 -3.20 -4.77 1.73
CA LEU A 34 -2.46 -3.99 2.73
C LEU A 34 -2.95 -4.26 4.16
N ALA A 35 -4.20 -4.67 4.33
CA ALA A 35 -4.75 -5.04 5.64
C ALA A 35 -4.11 -6.32 6.23
N LEU A 36 -3.38 -7.10 5.41
CA LEU A 36 -2.74 -8.35 5.80
C LEU A 36 -1.23 -8.19 6.05
N ALA A 37 -0.66 -7.03 5.73
CA ALA A 37 0.77 -6.80 5.75
C ALA A 37 1.20 -5.99 6.99
N ASP A 38 2.36 -6.34 7.54
CA ASP A 38 3.01 -5.54 8.59
C ASP A 38 3.92 -4.45 7.98
N HIS A 39 4.53 -4.74 6.82
CA HIS A 39 5.41 -3.84 6.08
C HIS A 39 4.95 -3.69 4.62
N LEU A 40 5.21 -2.52 4.04
CA LEU A 40 4.95 -2.21 2.63
C LEU A 40 6.24 -1.75 1.94
N VAL A 41 6.47 -2.29 0.75
CA VAL A 41 7.42 -1.74 -0.23
C VAL A 41 6.64 -1.29 -1.45
N LEU A 42 6.70 0.01 -1.76
CA LEU A 42 6.17 0.55 -3.00
C LEU A 42 7.28 0.56 -4.05
N LEU A 43 7.12 -0.22 -5.11
CA LEU A 43 8.01 -0.21 -6.25
C LEU A 43 7.44 0.68 -7.36
N GLU A 44 8.26 1.59 -7.88
CA GLU A 44 7.92 2.43 -9.02
C GLU A 44 9.14 2.55 -9.95
N ARG A 45 8.94 2.28 -11.24
CA ARG A 45 10.00 2.31 -12.27
C ARG A 45 11.27 1.53 -11.86
N GLY A 46 11.09 0.34 -11.30
CA GLY A 46 12.18 -0.54 -10.88
C GLY A 46 12.93 -0.08 -9.62
N ARG A 47 12.44 0.93 -8.90
CA ARG A 47 13.05 1.44 -7.66
C ARG A 47 12.07 1.36 -6.50
N ALA A 48 12.59 1.11 -5.30
CA ALA A 48 11.82 1.26 -4.07
C ALA A 48 11.58 2.76 -3.82
N ARG A 49 10.33 3.19 -3.98
CA ARG A 49 9.90 4.56 -3.71
C ARG A 49 9.58 4.77 -2.23
N ALA A 50 9.06 3.73 -1.56
CA ALA A 50 8.80 3.73 -0.14
C ALA A 50 9.00 2.33 0.43
N CYS A 51 9.46 2.25 1.69
CA CYS A 51 9.67 1.02 2.42
C CYS A 51 9.48 1.29 3.91
N GLY A 52 8.69 0.47 4.61
CA GLY A 52 8.50 0.59 6.05
C GLY A 52 7.20 -0.03 6.56
N PRO A 53 6.83 0.24 7.83
CA PRO A 53 5.55 -0.17 8.38
C PRO A 53 4.39 0.35 7.54
N VAL A 54 3.38 -0.48 7.29
CA VAL A 54 2.25 -0.15 6.38
C VAL A 54 1.62 1.20 6.74
N ALA A 55 1.29 1.41 8.02
CA ALA A 55 0.66 2.65 8.46
C ALA A 55 1.49 3.89 8.13
N LYS A 56 2.80 3.85 8.41
CA LYS A 56 3.72 4.96 8.11
C LYS A 56 3.78 5.24 6.60
N VAL A 57 3.95 4.20 5.79
CA VAL A 57 4.06 4.35 4.34
C VAL A 57 2.76 4.91 3.74
N ILE A 58 1.59 4.46 4.19
CA ILE A 58 0.30 4.99 3.73
C ILE A 58 0.14 6.46 4.11
N THR A 59 0.47 6.83 5.35
CA THR A 59 0.40 8.23 5.80
C THR A 59 1.31 9.13 4.96
N ASP A 60 2.56 8.73 4.74
CA ASP A 60 3.53 9.50 3.95
C ASP A 60 3.05 9.69 2.50
N LEU A 61 2.56 8.62 1.87
CA LEU A 61 2.03 8.68 0.50
C LEU A 61 0.78 9.57 0.40
N GLY A 62 -0.10 9.52 1.42
CA GLY A 62 -1.28 10.37 1.50
C GLY A 62 -0.93 11.86 1.59
N ALA A 63 0.06 12.20 2.43
CA ALA A 63 0.56 13.58 2.55
C ALA A 63 1.13 14.10 1.22
N MET A 64 1.99 13.30 0.57
CA MET A 64 2.55 13.65 -0.74
C MET A 64 1.47 13.86 -1.82
N ALA A 65 0.45 13.01 -1.84
CA ALA A 65 -0.66 13.13 -2.78
C ALA A 65 -1.51 14.40 -2.52
N ALA A 66 -1.72 14.75 -1.26
CA ALA A 66 -2.42 15.98 -0.89
C ALA A 66 -1.64 17.23 -1.32
N GLU A 67 -0.34 17.28 -1.04
CA GLU A 67 0.52 18.39 -1.45
C GLU A 67 0.57 18.58 -2.96
N ALA A 68 0.67 17.48 -3.71
CA ALA A 68 0.65 17.51 -5.18
C ALA A 68 -0.67 18.10 -5.72
N LYS A 69 -1.81 17.71 -5.13
CA LYS A 69 -3.13 18.27 -5.47
C LYS A 69 -3.22 19.77 -5.18
N VAL A 70 -2.75 20.22 -4.02
CA VAL A 70 -2.74 21.65 -3.66
C VAL A 70 -1.89 22.46 -4.63
N ARG A 71 -0.70 21.96 -4.99
CA ARG A 71 0.18 22.61 -5.96
C ARG A 71 -0.46 22.72 -7.34
N ALA A 72 -1.08 21.64 -7.82
CA ALA A 72 -1.79 21.62 -9.09
C ALA A 72 -2.98 22.61 -9.10
N ALA A 73 -3.77 22.70 -8.03
CA ALA A 73 -4.87 23.65 -7.95
C ALA A 73 -4.41 25.11 -8.08
N ARG A 74 -3.28 25.46 -7.43
CA ARG A 74 -2.72 26.82 -7.48
C ARG A 74 -2.17 27.20 -8.84
N SER A 75 -1.56 26.26 -9.58
CA SER A 75 -1.03 26.54 -10.92
C SER A 75 -2.14 26.79 -11.95
N HIS A 76 -3.32 26.21 -11.76
CA HIS A 76 -4.48 26.45 -12.64
C HIS A 76 -5.21 27.76 -12.32
N ALA A 77 -5.18 28.22 -11.06
CA ALA A 77 -5.82 29.47 -10.65
C ALA A 77 -5.02 30.73 -11.05
N GLY A 78 -3.72 30.62 -11.33
CA GLY A 78 -2.88 31.75 -11.78
C GLY A 78 -2.76 31.90 -13.30
N ALA A 79 -3.45 31.07 -14.09
CA ALA A 79 -3.42 31.07 -15.55
C ALA A 79 -4.71 31.62 -16.19
N ALA A 80 -5.62 32.16 -15.37
CA ALA A 80 -6.85 32.85 -15.77
C ALA A 80 -6.79 34.31 -15.31
#